data_AF-A0A9D6XVZ8-F1
#
_entry.id   AF-A0A9D6XVZ8-F1
#
_cell.length_a   1.000
_cell.length_b   1.000
_cell.length_c   1.000
_cell.angle_alpha   90.00
_cell.angle_beta   90.00
_cell.angle_gamma   90.00
#
_symmetry.space_group_name_H-M   'P 1'
#
loop_
_entity.id
_entity.type
_entity.pdbx_description
1 polymer ?
#
loop_
_entity_poly.entity_id
_entity_poly.type
_entity_poly.pdbx_seq_one_letter_code
_entity_poly.pdbx_strand_id
1 'polypeptide(L)' 'MLAEIGFIDIQIGQPYDTFGEARGEKKARLFAVYGFTFLARKPGSP' A
#
# COMPACT_ATOMS: atom_id res chain seq x y z
N MET A 1 -11.70 -0.34 0.55
CA MET A 1 -10.54 -1.03 -0.08
C MET A 1 -10.57 -0.82 -1.60
N LEU A 2 -9.45 -0.93 -2.34
CA LEU A 2 -9.39 -0.64 -3.80
C LEU A 2 -10.49 -1.36 -4.63
N ALA A 3 -10.81 -2.61 -4.28
CA ALA A 3 -11.88 -3.36 -4.93
C ALA A 3 -13.28 -2.77 -4.65
N GLU A 4 -13.53 -2.30 -3.42
CA GLU A 4 -14.82 -1.73 -3.01
C GLU A 4 -15.12 -0.40 -3.71
N ILE A 5 -14.08 0.32 -4.13
CA ILE A 5 -14.20 1.57 -4.89
C ILE A 5 -14.14 1.34 -6.42
N GLY A 6 -14.15 0.07 -6.85
CA GLY A 6 -14.33 -0.31 -8.25
C GLY A 6 -13.05 -0.47 -9.08
N PHE A 7 -11.86 -0.49 -8.49
CA PHE A 7 -10.66 -0.90 -9.23
C PHE A 7 -10.64 -2.40 -9.48
N ILE A 8 -10.08 -2.80 -10.63
CA ILE A 8 -9.89 -4.19 -11.06
C ILE A 8 -8.39 -4.48 -11.26
N ASP A 9 -8.04 -5.73 -11.55
CA ASP A 9 -6.66 -6.19 -11.79
C ASP A 9 -5.67 -5.74 -10.70
N ILE A 10 -6.10 -5.87 -9.43
CA ILE A 10 -5.35 -5.37 -8.27
C ILE A 10 -4.19 -6.31 -7.95
N GLN A 11 -2.98 -5.77 -7.94
CA GLN A 11 -1.78 -6.44 -7.47
C GLN A 11 -1.17 -5.63 -6.34
N ILE A 12 -0.89 -6.29 -5.21
CA ILE A 12 -0.23 -5.69 -4.05
C ILE A 12 1.18 -6.27 -3.98
N GLY A 13 2.18 -5.39 -3.93
CA GLY A 13 3.59 -5.77 -3.82
C GLY A 13 3.96 -6.22 -2.41
N GLN A 14 5.24 -6.56 -2.22
CA GLN A 14 5.77 -6.89 -0.90
C GLN A 14 5.71 -5.69 0.06
N PRO A 15 5.57 -5.93 1.37
CA PRO A 15 5.66 -4.86 2.37
C PRO A 15 7.02 -4.18 2.30
N TYR A 16 7.03 -2.86 2.40
CA TYR A 16 8.23 -2.03 2.42
C TYR A 16 8.24 -1.17 3.68
N ASP A 17 9.41 -1.04 4.31
CA ASP A 17 9.61 -0.10 5.42
C ASP A 17 9.76 1.31 4.85
N THR A 18 8.66 2.07 4.87
CA THR A 18 8.62 3.46 4.40
C THR A 18 8.91 4.47 5.51
N PHE A 19 9.19 4.01 6.72
CA PHE A 19 9.30 4.86 7.90
C PHE A 19 10.73 4.98 8.43
N GLY A 20 11.72 4.37 7.78
CA GLY A 20 13.13 4.58 8.10
C GLY A 20 13.46 6.07 8.16
N GLU A 21 14.07 6.49 9.28
CA GLU A 21 14.45 7.88 9.59
C GLU A 21 13.28 8.85 9.81
N ALA A 22 12.03 8.41 9.65
CA ALA A 22 10.87 9.24 9.93
C ALA A 22 10.69 9.41 11.45
N ARG A 23 10.18 10.58 11.87
CA ARG A 23 9.84 10.86 13.28
C ARG A 23 8.97 9.78 13.93
N GLY A 24 8.15 9.08 13.14
CA GLY A 24 7.24 8.02 13.58
C GLY A 24 7.79 6.60 13.56
N GLU A 25 9.05 6.37 13.12
CA GLU A 25 9.62 5.04 12.86
C GLU A 25 9.42 4.05 14.01
N LYS A 26 9.74 4.45 15.25
CA LYS A 26 9.62 3.58 16.43
C LYS A 26 8.19 3.08 16.63
N LYS A 27 7.19 3.93 16.38
CA LYS A 27 5.78 3.56 16.49
C LYS A 27 5.34 2.70 15.31
N ALA A 28 5.78 3.04 14.09
CA ALA A 28 5.52 2.23 12.91
C ALA A 28 6.02 0.78 13.07
N ARG A 29 7.26 0.60 13.58
CA ARG A 29 7.83 -0.72 13.89
C ARG A 29 7.04 -1.47 14.97
N LEU A 30 6.67 -0.79 16.06
CA LEU A 30 5.91 -1.39 17.17
C LEU A 30 4.55 -1.94 16.74
N PHE A 31 3.91 -1.29 15.78
CA PHE A 31 2.59 -1.69 15.26
C PHE A 31 2.67 -2.40 13.91
N ALA A 32 3.86 -2.85 13.49
CA ALA A 32 4.07 -3.54 12.21
C ALA A 32 3.44 -2.82 11.00
N VAL A 33 3.60 -1.49 10.96
CA VAL A 33 3.09 -0.65 9.87
C VAL A 33 4.05 -0.71 8.70
N TYR A 34 3.54 -1.10 7.54
CA TYR A 34 4.28 -1.17 6.29
C TYR A 34 3.56 -0.41 5.18
N GLY A 35 4.35 0.13 4.24
CA GLY A 35 3.84 0.57 2.95
C GLY A 35 3.78 -0.61 1.98
N PHE A 36 2.82 -0.56 1.05
CA PHE A 36 2.71 -1.55 -0.02
C PHE A 36 2.57 -0.81 -1.34
N THR A 37 3.43 -1.12 -2.30
CA THR A 37 3.18 -0.72 -3.68
C THR A 37 1.95 -1.46 -4.20
N PHE A 38 1.17 -0.80 -5.05
CA PHE A 38 0.06 -1.46 -5.71
C PHE A 38 -0.04 -1.04 -7.16
N LEU A 39 -0.52 -1.96 -7.98
CA LEU A 39 -0.98 -1.71 -9.35
C LEU A 39 -2.46 -2.06 -9.38
N ALA A 40 -3.27 -1.18 -9.96
CA ALA A 40 -4.68 -1.41 -10.14
C ALA A 40 -5.17 -0.70 -11.40
N ARG A 41 -6.14 -1.30 -12.08
CA ARG A 41 -6.73 -0.76 -13.30
C ARG A 41 -8.10 -0.17 -13.02
N LYS A 42 -8.36 1.01 -13.58
CA LYS A 42 -9.71 1.57 -13.62
C LYS A 42 -10.52 0.85 -14.71
N PRO A 43 -11.71 0.30 -14.41
CA PRO A 43 -12.54 -0.34 -15.43
C PRO A 43 -12.82 0.60 -16.60
N GLY A 44 -12.67 0.11 -17.83
CA GLY A 44 -12.86 0.89 -19.04
C GLY A 44 -11.77 1.93 -19.32
N SER A 45 -10.66 1.94 -18.57
CA SER A 45 -9.46 2.65 -19.04
C SER A 45 -8.92 1.94 -20.29
N PRO A 46 -8.41 2.68 -21.28
CA PRO A 46 -7.72 2.08 -22.43
C PRO A 46 -6.62 1.11 -21.98
#